data_AF-A0A3A5V0F2-F1
#
_entry.id   AF-A0A3A5V0F2-F1
#
_cell.length_a   1.000
_cell.length_b   1.000
_cell.length_c   1.000
_cell.angle_alpha   90.00
_cell.angle_beta   90.00
_cell.angle_gamma   90.00
#
_symmetry.space_group_name_H-M   'P 1'
#
loop_
_entity.id
_entity.type
_entity.pdbx_description
1 polymer ?
#
loop_
_entity_poly.entity_id
_entity_poly.type
_entity_poly.pdbx_seq_one_letter_code
_entity_poly.pdbx_strand_id
1 'polypeptide(L)'
;MPICRHCGSTYPREFFIHGNGPKTQVCVRCGVEMGLVTKEEVPVLFEKQTSSARFSAVARRYSIFLYLPFLWVLWGSTLSDVEPWGLFFLLLLILLTLVAPVLFIYRGGQHSGDMARLTPAYDRPKGH
;
A
#
# COMPACT_ATOMS: atom_id res chain seq x y z
N MET A 1 -22.63 -0.11 6.70
CA MET A 1 -21.69 -1.11 6.15
C MET A 1 -22.18 -2.50 6.53
N PRO A 2 -22.16 -3.48 5.63
CA PRO A 2 -22.55 -4.86 5.95
C PRO A 2 -21.57 -5.52 6.92
N ILE A 3 -22.10 -6.43 7.75
CA ILE A 3 -21.34 -7.26 8.71
C ILE A 3 -21.29 -8.68 8.15
N CYS A 4 -20.11 -9.32 8.23
CA CYS A 4 -19.99 -10.72 7.86
C CYS A 4 -20.61 -11.63 8.92
N ARG A 5 -21.48 -12.56 8.50
CA ARG A 5 -22.14 -13.53 9.39
C ARG A 5 -21.19 -14.49 10.11
N HIS A 6 -20.00 -14.74 9.55
CA HIS A 6 -19.06 -15.72 10.10
C HIS A 6 -17.95 -15.09 10.94
N CYS A 7 -17.29 -14.05 10.43
CA CYS A 7 -16.19 -13.40 11.16
C CYS A 7 -16.62 -12.17 11.97
N GLY A 8 -17.87 -11.70 11.84
CA GLY A 8 -18.41 -10.57 12.60
C GLY A 8 -17.79 -9.20 12.27
N SER A 9 -16.83 -9.13 11.36
CA SER A 9 -16.20 -7.88 10.96
C SER A 9 -17.01 -7.11 9.91
N THR A 10 -16.83 -5.79 9.92
CA THR A 10 -17.44 -4.84 8.99
C THR A 10 -16.51 -4.58 7.82
N TYR A 11 -17.02 -4.71 6.60
CA TYR A 11 -16.30 -4.35 5.38
C TYR A 11 -17.19 -3.55 4.42
N PRO A 12 -16.61 -2.79 3.48
CA PRO A 12 -17.33 -2.28 2.31
C PRO A 12 -18.03 -3.41 1.53
N ARG A 13 -19.13 -3.08 0.85
CA ARG A 13 -19.96 -4.07 0.15
C ARG A 13 -19.22 -4.80 -0.98
N GLU A 14 -18.19 -4.19 -1.57
CA GLU A 14 -17.32 -4.84 -2.57
C GLU A 14 -16.57 -6.07 -2.02
N PHE A 15 -16.41 -6.23 -0.70
CA PHE A 15 -15.74 -7.39 -0.10
C PHE A 15 -16.70 -8.51 0.32
N PHE A 16 -17.95 -8.46 -0.15
CA PHE A 16 -18.95 -9.49 0.07
C PHE A 16 -19.25 -10.23 -1.23
N ILE A 17 -19.64 -11.51 -1.11
CA ILE A 17 -20.05 -12.31 -2.26
C ILE A 17 -21.26 -11.63 -2.93
N HIS A 18 -21.16 -11.37 -4.23
CA HIS A 18 -22.28 -10.84 -5.01
C HIS A 18 -23.22 -11.96 -5.46
N GLY A 19 -24.51 -11.66 -5.54
CA GLY A 19 -25.54 -12.63 -5.90
C GLY A 19 -26.82 -12.40 -5.11
N ASN A 20 -27.64 -13.45 -5.01
CA ASN A 20 -28.90 -13.41 -4.27
C ASN A 20 -28.86 -14.40 -3.09
N GLY A 21 -29.56 -14.07 -2.01
CA GLY A 21 -29.73 -14.94 -0.84
C GLY A 21 -28.66 -14.79 0.26
N PRO A 22 -28.55 -15.78 1.17
CA PRO A 22 -27.80 -15.65 2.43
C PRO A 22 -26.27 -15.56 2.24
N LYS A 23 -25.76 -15.94 1.05
CA LYS A 23 -24.32 -15.81 0.72
C LYS A 23 -23.87 -14.34 0.66
N THR A 24 -24.77 -13.41 0.36
CA THR A 24 -24.48 -11.96 0.26
C THR A 24 -24.12 -11.27 1.58
N GLN A 25 -24.30 -11.98 2.70
CA GLN A 25 -23.94 -11.56 4.06
C GLN A 25 -22.59 -12.13 4.52
N VAL A 26 -21.87 -12.84 3.63
CA VAL A 26 -20.58 -13.45 3.93
C VAL A 26 -19.49 -12.71 3.16
N CYS A 27 -18.40 -12.37 3.86
CA CYS A 27 -17.24 -11.75 3.23
C CYS A 27 -16.53 -12.77 2.32
N VAL A 28 -15.86 -12.28 1.30
CA VAL A 28 -15.23 -13.13 0.27
C VAL A 28 -14.19 -14.11 0.84
N ARG A 29 -13.49 -13.72 1.91
CA ARG A 29 -12.51 -14.58 2.58
C ARG A 29 -13.17 -15.78 3.26
N CYS A 30 -14.20 -15.55 4.09
CA CYS A 30 -14.97 -16.63 4.70
C CYS A 30 -15.67 -17.48 3.63
N GLY A 31 -16.10 -16.85 2.53
CA GLY A 31 -16.65 -17.53 1.36
C GLY A 31 -15.72 -18.59 0.78
N VAL A 32 -14.45 -18.24 0.57
CA VAL A 32 -13.44 -19.17 0.06
C VAL A 32 -13.03 -20.21 1.11
N GLU A 33 -12.83 -19.79 2.37
CA GLU A 33 -12.46 -20.70 3.47
C GLU A 33 -13.53 -21.79 3.72
N MET A 34 -14.81 -21.47 3.48
CA MET A 34 -15.94 -22.40 3.65
C MET A 34 -16.39 -23.08 2.35
N GLY A 35 -15.68 -22.86 1.23
CA GLY A 35 -16.02 -23.47 -0.07
C GLY A 35 -17.34 -22.98 -0.68
N LEU A 36 -17.83 -21.80 -0.30
CA LEU A 36 -19.08 -21.23 -0.82
C LEU A 36 -18.94 -20.62 -2.22
N VAL A 37 -17.70 -20.25 -2.59
CA VAL A 37 -17.27 -19.57 -3.82
C VAL A 37 -15.81 -19.96 -4.08
N THR A 38 -15.40 -20.10 -5.35
CA THR A 38 -13.99 -20.40 -5.68
C THR A 38 -13.12 -19.15 -5.71
N LYS A 39 -11.79 -19.31 -5.74
CA LYS A 39 -10.86 -18.17 -5.77
C LYS A 39 -10.98 -17.36 -7.06
N GLU A 40 -11.31 -18.01 -8.15
CA GLU A 40 -11.43 -17.44 -9.49
C GLU A 40 -12.68 -16.57 -9.63
N GLU A 41 -13.74 -16.91 -8.88
CA GLU A 41 -15.00 -16.15 -8.84
C GLU A 41 -14.90 -14.86 -8.02
N VAL A 42 -13.83 -14.69 -7.23
CA VAL A 42 -13.60 -13.54 -6.36
C VAL A 42 -12.27 -12.84 -6.66
N PRO A 43 -12.24 -11.85 -7.57
CA PRO A 43 -11.02 -11.09 -7.86
C PRO A 43 -10.58 -10.18 -6.69
N VAL A 44 -11.48 -9.78 -5.78
CA VAL A 44 -11.15 -8.99 -4.57
C VAL A 44 -10.52 -9.79 -3.43
N LEU A 45 -10.30 -11.09 -3.59
CA LEU A 45 -9.62 -11.87 -2.58
C LEU A 45 -8.14 -11.42 -2.45
N PHE A 46 -7.82 -10.77 -1.33
CA PHE A 46 -6.43 -10.40 -1.04
C PHE A 46 -5.61 -11.62 -0.62
N GLU A 47 -4.94 -12.23 -1.58
CA GLU A 47 -3.92 -13.24 -1.30
C GLU A 47 -2.67 -12.62 -0.65
N LYS A 48 -1.88 -13.46 0.04
CA LYS A 48 -0.61 -13.03 0.65
C LYS A 48 0.37 -12.42 -0.35
N GLN A 49 0.29 -12.83 -1.62
CA GLN A 49 1.14 -12.30 -2.69
C GLN A 49 0.72 -10.87 -3.10
N THR A 50 -0.58 -10.57 -3.16
CA THR A 50 -1.06 -9.23 -3.51
C THR A 50 -0.86 -8.27 -2.34
N SER A 51 -0.99 -8.73 -1.10
CA SER A 51 -0.70 -7.92 0.09
C SER A 51 0.79 -7.55 0.20
N SER A 52 1.71 -8.50 -0.04
CA SER A 52 3.15 -8.22 -0.05
C SER A 52 3.55 -7.29 -1.20
N ALA A 53 2.95 -7.45 -2.38
CA ALA A 53 3.17 -6.57 -3.52
C ALA A 53 2.74 -5.13 -3.21
N ARG A 54 1.55 -4.93 -2.62
CA ARG A 54 1.08 -3.59 -2.18
C ARG A 54 1.98 -3.00 -1.10
N PHE A 55 2.39 -3.80 -0.13
CA PHE A 55 3.32 -3.36 0.91
C PHE A 55 4.65 -2.89 0.30
N SER A 56 5.20 -3.63 -0.66
CA SER A 56 6.44 -3.24 -1.35
C SER A 56 6.30 -1.93 -2.13
N ALA A 57 5.14 -1.70 -2.78
CA ALA A 57 4.86 -0.48 -3.53
C ALA A 57 4.75 0.75 -2.60
N VAL A 58 4.13 0.58 -1.43
CA VAL A 58 4.08 1.62 -0.38
C VAL A 58 5.46 1.84 0.22
N ALA A 59 6.17 0.77 0.60
CA ALA A 59 7.49 0.85 1.22
C ALA A 59 8.48 1.63 0.34
N ARG A 60 8.54 1.38 -0.97
CA ARG A 60 9.40 2.13 -1.90
C ARG A 60 9.09 3.62 -1.99
N ARG A 61 7.82 4.00 -1.83
CA ARG A 61 7.41 5.41 -1.89
C ARG A 61 7.78 6.15 -0.62
N TYR A 62 7.55 5.53 0.54
CA TYR A 62 7.75 6.17 1.84
C TYR A 62 9.15 5.96 2.43
N SER A 63 9.98 5.07 1.84
CA SER A 63 11.36 4.84 2.30
C SER A 63 12.22 6.10 2.28
N ILE A 64 11.90 7.07 1.42
CA ILE A 64 12.61 8.38 1.39
C ILE A 64 12.53 9.11 2.74
N PHE A 65 11.41 8.98 3.45
CA PHE A 65 11.24 9.56 4.79
C PHE A 65 12.00 8.81 5.87
N LEU A 66 12.46 7.58 5.61
CA LEU A 66 13.32 6.83 6.52
C LEU A 66 14.79 7.10 6.22
N TYR A 67 15.19 7.02 4.95
CA TYR A 67 16.58 7.21 4.55
C TYR A 67 17.05 8.65 4.77
N LEU A 68 16.23 9.66 4.46
CA LEU A 68 16.67 11.05 4.52
C LEU A 68 17.04 11.50 5.94
N PRO A 69 16.21 11.31 6.98
CA PRO A 69 16.60 11.61 8.36
C PRO A 69 17.78 10.76 8.83
N PHE A 70 17.84 9.50 8.40
CA PHE A 70 18.97 8.62 8.73
C PHE A 70 20.30 9.17 8.18
N LEU A 71 20.34 9.67 6.94
CA LEU A 71 21.51 10.34 6.38
C LEU A 71 21.89 11.61 7.17
N TRP A 72 20.91 12.39 7.63
CA TRP A 72 21.16 13.56 8.48
C TRP A 72 21.81 13.17 9.82
N VAL A 73 21.31 12.13 10.47
CA VAL A 73 21.89 11.60 11.73
C VAL A 73 23.29 11.04 11.49
N LEU A 74 23.50 10.31 10.40
CA LEU A 74 24.80 9.75 10.06
C LEU A 74 25.85 10.85 9.81
N TRP A 75 25.49 11.86 9.03
CA TRP A 75 26.36 13.00 8.76
C TRP A 75 26.72 13.74 10.06
N GLY A 76 25.72 14.07 10.88
CA GLY A 76 25.93 14.82 12.12
C GLY A 76 26.69 14.06 13.21
N SER A 77 26.71 12.72 13.17
CA SER A 77 27.42 11.91 14.16
C SER A 77 28.82 11.49 13.74
N THR A 78 29.11 11.35 12.44
CA THR A 78 30.37 10.77 11.96
C THR A 78 31.16 11.62 10.97
N LEU A 79 30.53 12.55 10.24
CA LEU A 79 31.19 13.30 9.16
C LEU A 79 31.30 14.81 9.43
N SER A 80 30.61 15.35 10.45
CA SER A 80 30.57 16.80 10.71
C SER A 80 31.95 17.41 10.99
N ASP A 81 32.84 16.68 11.67
CA ASP A 81 34.15 17.18 12.11
C ASP A 81 35.28 16.93 11.09
N VAL A 82 34.98 16.28 9.96
CA VAL A 82 36.00 15.89 8.96
C VAL A 82 36.12 16.98 7.90
N GLU A 83 37.04 17.93 8.06
CA GLU A 83 37.32 18.93 7.02
C GLU A 83 38.16 18.33 5.87
N PRO A 84 37.86 18.62 4.59
CA PRO A 84 36.75 19.42 4.04
C PRO A 84 35.48 18.60 3.72
N TRP A 85 35.49 17.29 3.95
CA TRP A 85 34.45 16.36 3.52
C TRP A 85 33.09 16.62 4.17
N GLY A 86 33.06 17.04 5.44
CA GLY A 86 31.84 17.39 6.17
C GLY A 86 31.03 18.47 5.44
N LEU A 87 31.70 19.52 4.96
CA LEU A 87 31.05 20.59 4.17
C LEU A 87 30.54 20.10 2.83
N PHE A 88 31.32 19.28 2.12
CA PHE A 88 30.90 18.73 0.83
C PHE A 88 29.65 17.85 0.97
N PHE A 89 29.64 16.95 1.94
CA PHE A 89 28.48 16.10 2.21
C PHE A 89 27.28 16.88 2.74
N LEU A 90 27.50 17.96 3.49
CA LEU A 90 26.43 18.86 3.92
C LEU A 90 25.71 19.50 2.73
N LEU A 91 26.47 20.06 1.78
CA LEU A 91 25.90 20.65 0.56
C LEU A 91 25.13 19.62 -0.26
N LEU A 92 25.69 18.41 -0.41
CA LEU A 92 25.02 17.31 -1.10
C LEU A 92 23.71 16.90 -0.39
N LEU A 93 23.72 16.82 0.94
CA LEU A 93 22.57 16.40 1.74
C LEU A 93 21.44 17.44 1.70
N ILE A 94 21.79 18.73 1.71
CA ILE A 94 20.84 19.83 1.50
C ILE A 94 20.21 19.69 0.11
N LEU A 95 21.01 19.50 -0.94
CA LEU A 95 20.50 19.35 -2.31
C LEU A 95 19.57 18.13 -2.42
N LEU A 96 19.94 17.00 -1.83
CA LEU A 96 19.11 15.80 -1.82
C LEU A 96 17.80 16.00 -1.04
N THR A 97 17.85 16.76 0.06
CA THR A 97 16.66 17.14 0.85
C THR A 97 15.71 18.02 0.04
N LEU A 98 16.22 18.94 -0.79
CA LEU A 98 15.40 19.79 -1.67
C LEU A 98 14.82 19.03 -2.86
N VAL A 99 15.57 18.08 -3.43
CA VAL A 99 15.12 17.26 -4.57
C VAL A 99 14.10 16.20 -4.16
N ALA A 100 14.19 15.68 -2.92
CA ALA A 100 13.31 14.65 -2.39
C ALA A 100 11.80 14.96 -2.54
N PRO A 101 11.25 16.11 -2.11
CA PRO A 101 9.84 16.43 -2.27
C PRO A 101 9.42 16.56 -3.74
N VAL A 102 10.29 17.09 -4.60
CA VAL A 102 10.02 17.21 -6.04
C VAL A 102 9.84 15.83 -6.67
N LEU A 103 10.76 14.91 -6.39
CA LEU A 103 10.67 13.52 -6.87
C LEU A 103 9.46 12.78 -6.27
N PHE A 104 9.13 13.05 -5.01
CA PHE A 104 7.97 12.44 -4.35
C PHE A 104 6.64 12.83 -5.02
N ILE A 105 6.49 14.10 -5.40
CA ILE A 105 5.31 14.60 -6.10
C ILE A 105 5.29 14.05 -7.53
N TYR A 106 6.39 14.16 -8.27
CA TYR A 106 6.50 13.69 -9.65
C TYR A 106 6.17 12.19 -9.79
N ARG A 107 6.68 11.34 -8.88
CA ARG A 107 6.40 9.89 -8.85
C ARG A 107 5.02 9.52 -8.30
N GLY A 108 4.21 10.50 -7.90
CA GLY A 108 2.87 10.27 -7.36
C GLY A 108 1.95 9.55 -8.34
N GLY A 109 2.01 9.90 -9.64
CA GLY A 109 1.19 9.27 -10.68
C GLY A 109 1.61 7.83 -11.00
N GLN A 110 2.90 7.53 -10.94
CA GLN A 110 3.37 6.14 -11.10
C GLN A 110 2.86 5.26 -9.96
N HIS A 111 2.89 5.78 -8.72
CA HIS A 111 2.40 5.05 -7.56
C HIS A 111 0.89 4.80 -7.61
N SER A 112 0.07 5.75 -8.07
CA SER A 112 -1.37 5.51 -8.22
C SER A 112 -1.65 4.45 -9.28
N GLY A 113 -0.89 4.41 -10.38
CA GLY A 113 -0.96 3.36 -11.39
C GLY A 113 -0.59 1.98 -10.85
N ASP A 114 0.52 1.88 -10.10
CA ASP A 114 0.95 0.63 -9.48
C ASP A 114 -0.10 0.11 -8.47
N MET A 115 -0.68 1.00 -7.66
CA MET A 115 -1.73 0.64 -6.71
C MET A 115 -3.04 0.27 -7.38
N ALA A 116 -3.42 0.91 -8.49
CA ALA A 116 -4.60 0.55 -9.28
C ALA A 116 -4.44 -0.84 -9.90
N ARG A 117 -3.25 -1.18 -10.42
CA ARG A 117 -2.96 -2.52 -10.93
C ARG A 117 -3.02 -3.61 -9.86
N LEU A 118 -2.62 -3.27 -8.63
CA LEU A 118 -2.60 -4.20 -7.49
C LEU A 118 -3.94 -4.25 -6.71
N THR A 119 -4.90 -3.39 -7.05
CA THR A 119 -6.23 -3.35 -6.43
C THR A 119 -7.25 -3.82 -7.45
N PRO A 120 -7.56 -5.13 -7.50
CA PRO A 120 -8.60 -5.62 -8.40
C PRO A 120 -9.93 -4.97 -8.03
N ALA A 121 -10.53 -4.28 -9.00
CA ALA A 121 -11.88 -3.78 -8.86
C ALA A 121 -12.84 -4.98 -8.96
N TYR A 122 -13.54 -5.28 -7.87
CA TYR A 122 -14.77 -6.08 -7.96
C TYR A 122 -15.90 -5.07 -8.08
N ASP A 123 -16.44 -4.95 -9.29
CA ASP A 123 -17.49 -3.99 -9.57
C ASP A 123 -18.69 -4.26 -8.68
N ARG A 124 -19.08 -3.25 -7.91
CA ARG A 124 -20.31 -3.26 -7.13
C ARG A 124 -21.48 -3.45 -8.11
N PRO A 125 -22.32 -4.49 -7.97
CA PRO A 125 -23.46 -4.70 -8.83
C PRO A 125 -24.38 -3.47 -8.80
N LYS A 126 -24.83 -3.02 -9.97
CA LYS A 126 -25.72 -1.86 -10.10
C LYS A 126 -27.03 -2.13 -9.35
N GLY A 127 -27.39 -1.25 -8.41
CA GLY A 127 -28.68 -1.32 -7.71
C GLY A 127 -28.67 -1.78 -6.25
N HIS A 128 -27.50 -1.78 -5.59
CA HIS A 128 -27.37 -2.01 -4.13
C HIS A 128 -26.71 -0.86 -3.39
#